data_AF-A0AA43C586-F1
#
_entry.id   AF-A0AA43C586-F1
#
_cell.length_a   1.000
_cell.length_b   1.000
_cell.length_c   1.000
_cell.angle_alpha   90.00
_cell.angle_beta   90.00
_cell.angle_gamma   90.00
#
_symmetry.space_group_name_H-M   'P 1'
#
loop_
_entity.id
_entity.type
_entity.pdbx_description
1 polymer ?
#
loop_
_entity_poly.entity_id
_entity_poly.type
_entity_poly.pdbx_seq_one_letter_code
_entity_poly.pdbx_strand_id
1 'polypeptide(L)' 'MSRRTTIEIDDALLARAQEALGTRGLKETVDTAFREAIRRALRGRLAERIATGQGIDRSPELLDATRPRR' A
#
# COMPACT_ATOMS: atom_id res chain seq x y z
N MET A 1 6.33 -7.59 -17.41
CA MET A 1 5.99 -6.88 -18.66
C MET A 1 5.86 -5.39 -18.37
N SER A 2 6.40 -4.51 -19.23
CA SER A 2 6.19 -3.06 -19.13
C SER A 2 5.47 -2.55 -20.38
N ARG A 3 4.63 -1.53 -20.22
CA ARG A 3 3.92 -0.85 -21.32
C ARG A 3 4.41 0.59 -21.40
N ARG A 4 4.59 1.10 -22.62
CA ARG A 4 4.86 2.53 -22.87
C ARG A 4 3.54 3.21 -23.21
N THR A 5 3.31 4.40 -22.63
CA THR A 5 2.09 5.18 -22.84
C THR A 5 2.44 6.65 -22.68
N THR A 6 1.86 7.50 -23.53
CA THR A 6 1.98 8.95 -23.41
C THR A 6 0.78 9.47 -22.61
N ILE A 7 1.06 10.26 -21.58
CA ILE A 7 0.06 10.94 -20.76
C ILE A 7 0.57 12.36 -20.48
N GLU A 8 -0.33 13.30 -20.31
CA GLU A 8 0.01 14.63 -19.82
C GLU A 8 0.10 14.60 -18.29
N ILE A 9 1.14 15.24 -17.75
CA ILE A 9 1.41 15.31 -16.32
C ILE A 9 1.73 16.76 -15.99
N ASP A 10 1.15 17.27 -14.91
CA ASP A 10 1.52 18.55 -14.34
C ASP A 10 2.92 18.44 -13.70
N ASP A 11 3.87 19.21 -14.22
CA ASP A 11 5.25 19.23 -13.74
C ASP A 11 5.39 19.69 -12.28
N ALA A 12 4.53 20.60 -11.82
CA ALA A 12 4.53 21.04 -10.43
C ALA A 12 4.04 19.92 -9.51
N LEU A 13 3.04 19.15 -9.94
CA LEU A 13 2.59 17.97 -9.22
C LEU A 13 3.66 16.88 -9.21
N LEU A 14 4.35 16.66 -10.33
CA LEU A 14 5.45 15.70 -10.44
C LEU A 14 6.59 16.05 -9.48
N ALA A 15 7.01 17.31 -9.42
CA ALA A 15 8.07 17.77 -8.52
C ALA A 15 7.73 17.49 -7.05
N ARG A 16 6.48 17.77 -6.64
CA ARG A 16 6.00 17.49 -5.28
C ARG A 16 5.94 15.99 -4.99
N ALA A 17 5.51 15.18 -5.96
CA ALA A 17 5.50 13.73 -5.82
C ALA A 17 6.93 13.16 -5.72
N GLN A 18 7.87 13.71 -6.49
CA GLN A 18 9.28 13.34 -6.44
C GLN A 18 9.91 13.61 -5.08
N GLU A 19 9.67 14.79 -4.51
CA GLU A 19 10.11 15.14 -3.17
C GLU A 19 9.48 14.21 -2.11
N ALA A 20 8.16 14.05 -2.13
CA ALA A 20 7.44 13.22 -1.15
C ALA A 20 7.83 11.74 -1.20
N LEU A 21 8.15 11.22 -2.39
CA LEU A 21 8.51 9.82 -2.60
C LEU A 21 10.02 9.58 -2.62
N GLY A 22 10.84 10.62 -2.57
CA GLY A 22 12.31 10.53 -2.67
C GLY A 22 12.82 9.99 -4.01
N THR A 23 12.12 10.30 -5.11
CA THR A 23 12.43 9.79 -6.47
C THR A 23 12.95 10.90 -7.37
N ARG A 24 13.70 10.54 -8.43
CA ARG A 24 14.35 11.54 -9.32
C ARG A 24 13.81 11.56 -10.74
N GLY A 25 13.24 10.47 -11.22
CA GLY A 25 12.78 10.35 -12.61
C GLY A 25 11.29 10.02 -12.70
N LEU A 26 10.61 10.53 -13.73
CA LEU A 26 9.17 10.33 -13.92
C LEU A 26 8.74 8.86 -13.81
N LYS A 27 9.45 7.96 -14.50
CA LYS A 27 9.15 6.52 -14.44
C LYS A 27 9.25 5.97 -13.03
N GLU A 28 10.32 6.31 -12.32
CA GLU A 28 10.55 5.86 -10.94
C GLU A 28 9.47 6.39 -10.01
N THR A 29 9.11 7.66 -10.15
CA THR A 29 8.04 8.30 -9.39
C THR A 29 6.70 7.60 -9.63
N VAL A 30 6.34 7.33 -10.89
CA VAL A 30 5.09 6.63 -11.24
C VAL A 30 5.08 5.20 -10.68
N ASP A 31 6.16 4.44 -10.88
CA ASP A 31 6.27 3.08 -10.37
C ASP A 31 6.16 3.03 -8.84
N THR A 32 6.76 4.02 -8.15
CA THR A 32 6.74 4.13 -6.69
C THR A 32 5.36 4.55 -6.19
N ALA A 33 4.72 5.53 -6.84
CA ALA A 33 3.38 5.98 -6.53
C ALA A 33 2.35 4.84 -6.65
N PHE A 34 2.46 4.00 -7.69
CA PHE A 34 1.60 2.81 -7.81
C PHE A 34 1.81 1.81 -6.68
N ARG A 35 3.06 1.53 -6.30
CA ARG A 35 3.35 0.65 -5.16
C ARG A 35 2.76 1.20 -3.86
N GLU A 36 2.89 2.50 -3.62
CA GLU A 36 2.32 3.14 -2.42
C GLU A 36 0.79 3.12 -2.42
N ALA A 37 0.15 3.39 -3.56
CA ALA A 37 -1.30 3.32 -3.70
C ALA A 37 -1.82 1.89 -3.40
N ILE A 38 -1.16 0.87 -3.96
CA ILE A 38 -1.50 -0.54 -3.68
C ILE A 38 -1.33 -0.87 -2.20
N ARG A 39 -0.18 -0.50 -1.60
CA ARG A 39 0.09 -0.73 -0.18
C ARG A 39 -0.97 -0.08 0.71
N ARG A 40 -1.36 1.17 0.41
CA ARG A 40 -2.40 1.88 1.14
C ARG A 40 -3.75 1.17 1.04
N ALA A 41 -4.15 0.75 -0.15
CA ALA A 41 -5.40 0.02 -0.36
C ALA A 41 -5.42 -1.34 0.35
N LEU A 42 -4.30 -2.07 0.36
CA LEU A 42 -4.17 -3.34 1.07
C LEU A 42 -4.23 -3.16 2.59
N ARG A 43 -3.54 -2.14 3.13
CA ARG A 43 -3.63 -1.80 4.56
C ARG A 43 -5.05 -1.45 4.98
N GLY A 44 -5.78 -0.68 4.16
CA GLY A 44 -7.19 -0.35 4.41
C GLY A 44 -8.08 -1.59 4.47
N ARG A 45 -7.99 -2.46 3.45
CA ARG A 45 -8.76 -3.73 3.42
C ARG A 45 -8.41 -4.65 4.60
N LEU A 46 -7.14 -4.73 4.97
CA LEU A 46 -6.71 -5.51 6.13
C LEU A 46 -7.30 -4.93 7.43
N ALA A 47 -7.23 -3.63 7.62
CA ALA A 47 -7.77 -2.96 8.79
C ALA A 47 -9.29 -3.18 8.91
N GLU A 48 -10.03 -3.09 7.80
CA GLU A 48 -11.46 -3.37 7.76
C GLU A 48 -11.77 -4.85 8.09
N ARG A 49 -10.98 -5.79 7.57
CA ARG A 49 -11.11 -7.21 7.91
C ARG A 49 -10.84 -7.45 9.40
N ILE A 50 -9.88 -6.74 9.98
CA ILE A 50 -9.60 -6.77 11.43
C ILE A 50 -10.75 -6.11 12.22
N ALA A 51 -11.34 -5.03 11.76
CA ALA A 51 -12.47 -4.41 12.46
C ALA A 51 -13.70 -5.34 12.46
N THR A 52 -14.01 -5.93 11.31
CA THR A 52 -15.23 -6.73 11.09
C THR A 52 -15.13 -8.19 11.53
N GLY A 53 -13.92 -8.75 11.64
CA GLY A 53 -13.74 -10.18 11.89
C GLY A 53 -14.04 -11.09 10.70
N GLN A 54 -14.35 -10.51 9.54
CA GLN A 54 -14.64 -11.27 8.32
C GLN A 54 -13.45 -12.16 7.92
N GLY A 55 -13.65 -13.48 7.87
CA GLY A 55 -12.62 -14.43 7.46
C GLY A 55 -11.40 -14.51 8.39
N ILE A 56 -11.54 -14.09 9.65
CA ILE A 56 -10.52 -14.28 10.69
C ILE A 56 -11.15 -15.11 11.80
N ASP A 57 -10.60 -16.30 12.04
CA ASP A 57 -10.96 -17.10 13.21
C ASP A 57 -10.38 -16.43 14.47
N ARG A 58 -11.29 -16.06 15.38
CA ARG A 58 -10.98 -15.39 16.66
C ARG A 58 -11.45 -16.20 17.85
N SER A 59 -11.62 -17.50 17.66
CA SER A 59 -11.94 -18.40 18.76
C SER A 59 -10.90 -18.23 19.88
N PRO A 60 -11.34 -18.19 21.16
CA PRO A 60 -10.45 -18.04 22.30
C PRO A 60 -9.29 -19.03 22.29
N GLU A 61 -9.55 -20.26 21.85
CA GLU A 61 -8.56 -21.34 21.75
C GLU A 61 -7.40 -20.97 20.79
N LEU A 62 -7.69 -20.40 19.63
CA LEU A 62 -6.69 -20.00 18.63
C LEU A 62 -5.89 -18.77 19.07
N LEU A 63 -6.54 -17.82 19.74
CA LEU A 63 -5.88 -16.63 20.26
C LEU A 63 -4.93 -16.99 21.41
N ASP A 64 -5.32 -17.91 22.28
CA ASP A 64 -4.45 -18.40 23.36
C ASP A 64 -3.26 -19.21 22.83
N ALA A 65 -3.46 -20.02 21.78
CA ALA A 65 -2.39 -20.77 21.15
C ALA A 65 -1.33 -19.88 20.46
N THR A 66 -1.68 -18.66 20.07
CA THR A 66 -0.81 -17.72 19.34
C THR A 66 -0.19 -16.64 20.23
N ARG A 67 -0.57 -16.56 21.52
CA ARG A 67 0.07 -15.64 22.47
C ARG A 67 1.53 -16.08 22.73
N PRO A 68 2.52 -15.17 22.60
CA PRO A 68 3.89 -15.48 22.97
C PRO A 68 3.95 -15.79 24.47
N ARG A 69 4.50 -16.97 24.82
CA ARG A 69 4.77 -17.33 26.22
C ARG A 69 5.79 -16.36 26.78
N ARG A 70 5.38 -15.54 27.76
CA ARG A 70 6.26 -14.75 28.60
C ARG A 70 6.85 -15.60 29.70
#